data_AF-A0A2G9TQF1-F1
#
_entry.id   AF-A0A2G9TQF1-F1
#
_cell.length_a   1.000
_cell.length_b   1.000
_cell.length_c   1.000
_cell.angle_alpha   90.00
_cell.angle_beta   90.00
_cell.angle_gamma   90.00
#
_symmetry.space_group_name_H-M   'P 1'
#
loop_
_entity.id
_entity.type
_entity.pdbx_description
1 polymer ?
#
loop_
_entity_poly.entity_id
_entity_poly.type
_entity_poly.pdbx_seq_one_letter_code
_entity_poly.pdbx_strand_id
1 'polypeptide(L)'
;VKLLCGIDPLKDQTYFLSTLNQQQLKRALFPLGSFTKTEVRRIAREQGLHEIAEKPESMGICFVGKRKNFEDFIDQYIEPCPDSDQTTLECRIQRTHQPIRCHVKRIGPNLLSIRPVFPLRAVADGQVCVFYDGRECLGGGEVQHTISTLEY
;
A
#
# COMPACT_ATOMS: atom_id res chain seq x y z
N VAL A 1 -14.66 -5.33 5.19
CA VAL A 1 -14.68 -4.47 3.98
C VAL A 1 -13.26 -4.47 3.48
N LYS A 2 -13.07 -4.58 2.16
CA LYS A 2 -11.72 -4.71 1.59
C LYS A 2 -11.27 -3.37 1.01
N LEU A 3 -9.99 -3.05 1.12
CA LEU A 3 -9.40 -1.89 0.45
C LEU A 3 -8.85 -2.36 -0.90
N LEU A 4 -9.34 -1.79 -1.99
CA LEU A 4 -8.93 -2.18 -3.35
C LEU A 4 -8.13 -1.07 -4.01
N CYS A 5 -7.18 -1.45 -4.85
CA CYS A 5 -6.44 -0.55 -5.74
C CYS A 5 -7.42 0.20 -6.65
N GLY A 6 -7.16 1.50 -6.83
CA GLY A 6 -7.87 2.31 -7.82
C GLY A 6 -7.61 1.80 -9.24
N ILE A 7 -8.56 2.04 -10.16
CA ILE A 7 -8.40 1.58 -11.54
C ILE A 7 -7.25 2.27 -12.28
N ASP A 8 -6.87 3.47 -11.82
CA ASP A 8 -5.77 4.27 -12.35
C ASP A 8 -4.49 3.95 -11.58
N PRO A 9 -3.55 3.17 -12.14
CA PRO A 9 -2.38 2.72 -11.40
C PRO A 9 -1.44 3.88 -11.01
N LEU A 10 -1.45 4.98 -11.78
CA LEU A 10 -0.62 6.15 -11.53
C LEU A 10 -1.21 7.05 -10.43
N LYS A 11 -2.51 6.94 -10.19
CA LYS A 11 -3.25 7.72 -9.18
C LYS A 11 -3.81 6.87 -8.05
N ASP A 12 -3.42 5.61 -7.98
CA ASP A 12 -3.74 4.75 -6.87
C ASP A 12 -3.15 5.29 -5.56
N GLN A 13 -4.01 5.39 -4.54
CA GLN A 13 -3.68 5.95 -3.24
C GLN A 13 -3.75 4.90 -2.13
N THR A 14 -3.94 3.62 -2.46
CA THR A 14 -4.00 2.56 -1.44
C THR A 14 -2.74 2.47 -0.58
N TYR A 15 -1.57 2.82 -1.13
CA TYR A 15 -0.32 2.90 -0.39
C TYR A 15 -0.45 3.77 0.88
N PHE A 16 -1.11 4.93 0.79
CA PHE A 16 -1.31 5.82 1.94
C PHE A 16 -2.46 5.37 2.85
N LEU A 17 -3.46 4.71 2.29
CA LEU A 17 -4.63 4.21 3.01
C LEU A 17 -4.35 2.86 3.70
N SER A 18 -3.19 2.26 3.48
CA SER A 18 -2.78 0.95 3.98
C SER A 18 -2.77 0.82 5.51
N THR A 19 -2.74 1.95 6.22
CA THR A 19 -2.76 2.01 7.69
C THR A 19 -4.17 2.15 8.28
N LEU A 20 -5.21 2.25 7.43
CA LEU A 20 -6.59 2.34 7.89
C LEU A 20 -7.06 0.99 8.43
N ASN A 21 -7.68 1.01 9.61
CA ASN A 21 -8.27 -0.19 10.18
C ASN A 21 -9.68 -0.48 9.62
N GLN A 22 -10.19 -1.68 9.89
CA GLN A 22 -11.48 -2.14 9.39
C GLN A 22 -12.67 -1.28 9.86
N GLN A 23 -12.62 -0.69 11.05
CA GLN A 23 -13.68 0.19 11.54
C GLN A 23 -13.72 1.51 10.78
N GLN A 24 -12.55 2.07 10.45
CA GLN A 24 -12.42 3.27 9.64
C GLN A 24 -12.86 3.03 8.20
N LEU A 25 -12.41 1.93 7.58
CA LEU A 25 -12.78 1.56 6.21
C LEU A 25 -14.30 1.35 6.05
N LYS A 26 -14.97 0.75 7.05
CA LYS A 26 -16.44 0.57 7.04
C LYS A 26 -17.22 1.88 7.00
N ARG A 27 -16.60 3.00 7.38
CA ARG A 27 -17.24 4.33 7.47
C ARG A 27 -16.75 5.30 6.39
N ALA A 28 -15.88 4.86 5.49
CA ALA A 28 -15.33 5.67 4.41
C ALA A 28 -15.97 5.29 3.07
N LEU A 29 -16.15 6.28 2.19
CA LEU A 29 -16.59 6.09 0.80
C LEU A 29 -15.52 6.61 -0.15
N PHE A 30 -15.18 5.81 -1.15
CA PHE A 30 -14.18 6.15 -2.17
C PHE A 30 -14.85 6.21 -3.57
N PRO A 31 -15.62 7.28 -3.87
CA PRO A 31 -16.42 7.34 -5.10
C PRO A 31 -15.58 7.42 -6.38
N LEU A 32 -14.32 7.81 -6.28
CA LEU A 32 -13.41 7.98 -7.42
C LEU A 32 -12.59 6.73 -7.74
N GLY A 33 -12.69 5.65 -6.95
CA GLY A 33 -11.87 4.45 -7.13
C GLY A 33 -12.05 3.76 -8.48
N SER A 34 -13.21 3.95 -9.11
CA SER A 34 -13.60 3.37 -10.41
C SER A 34 -13.38 4.29 -11.60
N PHE A 35 -12.74 5.45 -11.42
CA PHE A 35 -12.47 6.41 -12.48
C PHE A 35 -11.00 6.72 -12.61
N THR A 36 -10.55 6.90 -13.85
CA THR A 36 -9.24 7.49 -14.15
C THR A 36 -9.25 8.99 -13.90
N LYS A 37 -8.06 9.57 -13.70
CA LYS A 37 -7.97 11.04 -13.54
C LYS A 37 -8.59 11.80 -14.71
N THR A 38 -8.42 11.29 -15.91
CA THR A 38 -8.97 11.88 -17.14
C THR A 38 -10.49 11.88 -17.12
N GLU A 39 -11.11 10.78 -16.71
CA GLU A 39 -12.57 10.68 -16.57
C GLU A 39 -13.10 11.60 -15.47
N VAL A 40 -12.44 11.66 -14.31
CA VAL A 40 -12.83 12.59 -13.24
C VAL A 40 -12.78 14.04 -13.72
N ARG A 41 -11.73 14.43 -14.46
CA ARG A 41 -11.63 15.77 -15.05
C ARG A 41 -12.69 16.03 -16.11
N ARG A 42 -13.06 15.03 -16.91
CA ARG A 42 -14.17 15.14 -17.88
C ARG A 42 -15.50 15.38 -17.18
N ILE A 43 -15.82 14.56 -16.17
CA ILE A 43 -17.04 14.70 -15.37
C ILE A 43 -17.10 16.08 -14.70
N ALA A 44 -15.97 16.55 -14.13
CA ALA A 44 -15.92 17.88 -13.54
C ALA A 44 -16.25 18.99 -14.55
N ARG A 45 -15.71 18.93 -15.79
CA ARG A 45 -16.06 19.90 -16.84
C ARG A 45 -17.54 19.83 -17.23
N GLU A 46 -18.09 18.63 -17.38
CA GLU A 46 -19.51 18.43 -17.74
C GLU A 46 -20.46 18.98 -16.67
N GLN A 47 -20.03 19.01 -15.41
CA GLN A 47 -20.78 19.59 -14.29
C GLN A 47 -20.48 21.10 -14.07
N GLY A 48 -19.79 21.76 -15.00
CA GLY A 48 -19.46 23.18 -14.92
C GLY A 48 -18.30 23.53 -13.97
N LEU A 49 -17.56 22.54 -13.44
CA LEU A 49 -16.43 22.73 -12.54
C LEU A 49 -15.09 22.86 -13.28
N HIS A 50 -15.05 23.72 -14.30
CA HIS A 50 -13.89 23.86 -15.20
C HIS A 50 -12.60 24.25 -14.46
N GLU A 51 -12.67 25.22 -13.55
CA GLU A 51 -11.51 25.68 -12.77
C GLU A 51 -10.90 24.55 -11.94
N ILE A 52 -11.73 23.68 -11.35
CA ILE A 52 -11.28 22.53 -10.55
C ILE A 52 -10.69 21.45 -11.45
N ALA A 53 -11.26 21.23 -12.63
CA ALA A 53 -10.77 20.24 -13.59
C ALA A 53 -9.36 20.58 -14.09
N GLU A 54 -9.06 21.87 -14.29
CA GLU A 54 -7.77 22.36 -14.80
C GLU A 54 -6.74 22.58 -13.70
N LYS A 55 -7.17 22.74 -12.46
CA LYS A 55 -6.27 22.93 -11.32
C LYS A 55 -5.18 21.83 -11.27
N PRO A 56 -3.90 22.22 -11.13
CA PRO A 56 -2.82 21.27 -10.95
C PRO A 56 -2.98 20.53 -9.62
N GLU A 57 -2.49 19.30 -9.58
CA GLU A 57 -2.57 18.49 -8.36
C GLU A 57 -1.65 19.05 -7.28
N SER A 58 -2.09 18.94 -6.03
CA SER A 58 -1.25 19.27 -4.89
C SER A 58 -0.05 18.32 -4.85
N MET A 59 1.14 18.88 -4.81
CA MET A 59 2.41 18.17 -4.67
C MET A 59 2.95 18.45 -3.26
N GLY A 60 3.36 17.41 -2.53
CA GLY A 60 3.94 17.55 -1.19
C GLY A 60 3.41 16.55 -0.16
N ILE A 61 3.87 16.70 1.09
CA ILE A 61 3.47 15.86 2.23
C ILE A 61 2.10 16.30 2.74
N CYS A 62 1.16 15.37 2.85
CA CYS A 62 -0.10 15.59 3.57
C CYS A 62 0.12 15.28 5.06
N PHE A 63 -0.27 16.22 5.93
CA PHE A 63 -0.44 16.10 7.40
C PHE A 63 0.27 14.91 8.09
N VAL A 64 1.42 15.20 8.73
CA VAL A 64 2.22 14.22 9.47
C VAL A 64 1.49 13.75 10.73
N GLY A 65 0.96 12.53 10.70
CA GLY A 65 0.48 11.82 11.89
C GLY A 65 1.07 10.41 11.91
N LYS A 66 1.89 10.11 12.91
CA LYS A 66 2.41 8.75 13.13
C LYS A 66 1.26 7.88 13.67
N ARG A 67 0.84 6.86 12.92
CA ARG A 67 -0.02 5.79 13.45
C ARG A 67 0.50 4.44 13.00
N LYS A 68 0.55 3.53 13.97
CA LYS A 68 0.86 2.10 13.83
C LYS A 68 -0.46 1.38 14.09
N ASN A 69 -0.79 0.36 13.30
CA ASN A 69 -1.65 -0.79 13.63
C ASN A 69 -1.80 -1.67 12.37
N PHE A 70 -0.95 -2.69 12.26
CA PHE A 70 -0.85 -3.63 11.13
C PHE A 70 -1.12 -5.10 11.56
N GLU A 71 -1.39 -5.30 12.86
CA GLU A 71 -1.22 -6.56 13.58
C GLU A 71 -2.30 -7.60 13.20
N ASP A 72 -3.57 -7.22 13.13
CA ASP A 72 -4.68 -8.18 12.99
C ASP A 72 -4.87 -8.75 11.57
N PHE A 73 -4.28 -8.11 10.55
CA PHE A 73 -4.65 -8.42 9.16
C PHE A 73 -3.80 -9.55 8.57
N ILE A 74 -2.49 -9.57 8.86
CA ILE A 74 -1.58 -10.54 8.25
C ILE A 74 -1.81 -11.96 8.77
N ASP A 75 -2.36 -12.09 9.97
CA ASP A 75 -2.75 -13.38 10.55
C ASP A 75 -3.74 -14.17 9.66
N GLN A 76 -4.50 -13.49 8.80
CA GLN A 76 -5.42 -14.14 7.86
C GLN A 76 -4.74 -14.63 6.56
N TYR A 77 -3.52 -14.18 6.27
CA TYR A 77 -2.81 -14.46 5.01
C TYR A 77 -1.56 -15.33 5.21
N ILE A 78 -1.11 -15.50 6.45
CA ILE A 78 0.01 -16.37 6.80
C ILE A 78 -0.53 -17.47 7.73
N GLU A 79 -0.85 -18.62 7.14
CA GLU A 79 -1.21 -19.80 7.92
C GLU A 79 0.00 -20.28 8.74
N PRO A 80 -0.16 -20.54 10.05
CA PRO A 80 0.91 -21.16 10.84
C PRO A 80 1.02 -22.63 10.45
N CYS A 81 1.84 -22.94 9.44
CA CYS A 81 2.15 -24.32 9.04
C CYS A 81 3.58 -24.69 9.48
N PRO A 82 3.78 -25.81 10.19
CA PRO A 82 5.09 -26.19 10.72
C PRO A 82 6.16 -26.50 9.64
N ASP A 83 5.76 -26.75 8.39
CA ASP A 83 6.69 -27.16 7.31
C ASP A 83 6.76 -26.18 6.11
N SER A 84 5.95 -25.12 6.07
CA SER A 84 5.99 -24.13 4.99
C SER A 84 5.49 -22.74 5.42
N ASP A 85 6.19 -22.11 6.36
CA ASP A 85 5.85 -20.80 6.95
C ASP A 85 6.21 -19.60 6.03
N GLN A 86 6.02 -19.75 4.71
CA GLN A 86 6.41 -18.77 3.70
C GLN A 86 5.31 -18.58 2.67
N THR A 87 4.63 -17.43 2.73
CA THR A 87 3.65 -17.02 1.71
C THR A 87 4.31 -16.10 0.70
N THR A 88 3.87 -16.16 -0.56
CA THR A 88 4.30 -15.20 -1.58
C THR A 88 3.23 -14.13 -1.75
N LEU A 89 3.58 -12.87 -1.50
CA LEU A 89 2.70 -11.70 -1.64
C LEU A 89 3.38 -10.63 -2.48
N GLU A 90 2.62 -9.66 -2.95
CA GLU A 90 3.19 -8.48 -3.62
C GLU A 90 3.42 -7.38 -2.59
N CYS A 91 4.62 -6.81 -2.55
CA CYS A 91 4.99 -5.78 -1.60
C CYS A 91 5.49 -4.50 -2.29
N ARG A 92 5.10 -3.34 -1.76
CA ARG A 92 5.45 -2.01 -2.27
C ARG A 92 6.00 -1.17 -1.13
N ILE A 93 7.28 -0.82 -1.23
CA ILE A 93 7.99 -0.02 -0.21
C ILE A 93 8.04 1.47 -0.60
N GLN A 94 7.99 1.75 -1.91
CA GLN A 94 8.01 3.11 -2.42
C GLN A 94 6.76 3.36 -3.25
N ARG A 95 6.08 4.47 -2.97
CA ARG A 95 4.89 4.89 -3.71
C ARG A 95 5.11 4.98 -5.22
N THR A 96 6.32 5.27 -5.69
CA THR A 96 6.60 5.38 -7.13
C THR A 96 6.88 4.03 -7.81
N HIS A 97 7.14 2.97 -7.03
CA HIS A 97 7.47 1.65 -7.57
C HIS A 97 6.23 0.78 -7.71
N GLN A 98 6.29 -0.13 -8.68
CA GLN A 98 5.32 -1.21 -8.81
C GLN A 98 5.43 -2.17 -7.62
N PRO A 99 4.34 -2.84 -7.22
CA PRO A 99 4.42 -3.96 -6.28
C PRO A 99 5.35 -5.04 -6.84
N ILE A 100 6.19 -5.60 -5.97
CA ILE A 100 7.17 -6.63 -6.31
C ILE A 100 6.81 -7.89 -5.55
N ARG A 101 7.03 -9.06 -6.16
CA ARG A 101 6.81 -10.32 -5.47
C ARG A 101 7.83 -10.49 -4.34
N CYS A 102 7.34 -10.82 -3.17
CA CYS A 102 8.09 -10.93 -1.94
C CYS A 102 7.66 -12.20 -1.21
N HIS A 103 8.65 -12.91 -0.69
CA HIS A 103 8.42 -13.99 0.24
C HIS A 103 8.27 -13.40 1.64
N VAL A 104 7.16 -13.70 2.30
CA VAL A 104 6.83 -13.20 3.62
C VAL A 104 6.81 -14.38 4.57
N LYS A 105 7.58 -14.26 5.65
CA LYS A 105 7.65 -15.26 6.73
C LYS A 105 7.42 -14.58 8.07
N ARG A 106 6.66 -15.22 8.95
CA ARG A 106 6.49 -14.75 10.32
C ARG A 106 7.71 -15.12 11.15
N ILE A 107 8.27 -14.14 11.88
CA ILE A 107 9.44 -14.36 12.76
C ILE A 107 9.16 -14.02 14.22
N GLY A 108 8.01 -13.42 14.50
CA GLY A 108 7.53 -13.11 15.84
C GLY A 108 6.07 -12.66 15.80
N PRO A 109 5.48 -12.31 16.96
CA PRO A 109 4.08 -11.89 17.02
C PRO A 109 3.81 -10.68 16.12
N ASN A 110 4.71 -9.68 16.12
CA ASN A 110 4.55 -8.42 15.38
C ASN A 110 5.69 -8.17 14.37
N LEU A 111 6.42 -9.23 13.98
CA LEU A 111 7.58 -9.12 13.12
C LEU A 111 7.47 -10.09 11.95
N LEU A 112 7.63 -9.54 10.75
CA LEU A 112 7.67 -10.28 9.49
C LEU A 112 9.05 -10.13 8.86
N SER A 113 9.58 -11.24 8.37
CA SER A 113 10.71 -11.25 7.46
C SER A 113 10.18 -11.18 6.03
N ILE A 114 10.63 -10.17 5.29
CA ILE A 114 10.23 -9.95 3.90
C ILE A 114 11.48 -10.10 3.04
N ARG A 115 11.45 -11.05 2.11
CA ARG A 115 12.51 -11.28 1.13
C ARG A 115 11.96 -11.01 -0.27
N PRO A 116 12.28 -9.86 -0.88
CA PRO A 116 11.97 -9.59 -2.28
C PRO A 116 12.58 -10.66 -3.21
N VAL A 117 11.85 -11.05 -4.26
CA VAL A 117 12.37 -11.99 -5.28
C VAL A 117 13.52 -11.35 -6.08
N PHE A 118 13.50 -10.02 -6.24
CA PHE A 118 14.56 -9.24 -6.89
C PHE A 118 15.15 -8.20 -5.94
N PRO A 119 16.45 -7.86 -6.06
CA PRO A 119 17.10 -6.85 -5.24
C PRO A 119 16.37 -5.50 -5.32
N LEU A 120 16.08 -4.93 -4.16
CA LEU A 120 15.48 -3.60 -4.04
C LEU A 120 16.53 -2.56 -3.68
N ARG A 121 16.48 -1.41 -4.36
CA ARG A 121 17.32 -0.26 -4.05
C ARG A 121 16.56 0.73 -3.17
N ALA A 122 17.31 1.47 -2.36
CA ALA A 122 16.79 2.57 -1.53
C ALA A 122 15.64 2.14 -0.59
N VAL A 123 15.73 0.92 -0.06
CA VAL A 123 14.94 0.51 1.10
C VAL A 123 15.66 1.04 2.34
N ALA A 124 14.94 1.77 3.18
CA ALA A 124 15.47 2.39 4.37
C ALA A 124 14.51 2.21 5.54
N ASP A 125 15.08 2.15 6.73
CA ASP A 125 14.31 2.03 7.96
C ASP A 125 13.40 3.26 8.14
N GLY A 126 12.18 3.03 8.63
CA GLY A 126 11.13 4.04 8.74
C GLY A 126 10.27 4.23 7.48
N GLN A 127 10.61 3.59 6.35
CA GLN A 127 9.69 3.49 5.21
C GLN A 127 8.49 2.59 5.53
N VAL A 128 7.42 2.72 4.75
CA VAL A 128 6.23 1.86 4.89
C VAL A 128 6.28 0.79 3.80
N CYS A 129 6.21 -0.47 4.19
CA CYS A 129 6.01 -1.59 3.28
C CYS A 129 4.52 -1.94 3.26
N VAL A 130 3.89 -1.87 2.08
CA VAL A 130 2.49 -2.18 1.86
C VAL A 130 2.37 -3.50 1.11
N PHE A 131 1.47 -4.37 1.54
CA PHE A 131 1.23 -5.69 0.98
C PHE A 131 -0.04 -5.71 0.14
N TYR A 132 -0.01 -6.48 -0.93
CA TYR A 132 -1.06 -6.63 -1.90
C TYR A 132 -1.27 -8.09 -2.28
N ASP A 133 -2.53 -8.46 -2.49
CA ASP A 133 -2.96 -9.68 -3.17
C ASP A 133 -3.75 -9.29 -4.41
N GLY A 134 -3.06 -9.24 -5.55
CA GLY A 134 -3.61 -8.73 -6.81
C GLY A 134 -4.05 -7.26 -6.70
N ARG A 135 -5.36 -7.02 -6.61
CA ARG A 135 -5.92 -5.66 -6.45
C ARG A 135 -6.33 -5.33 -5.01
N GLU A 136 -6.21 -6.26 -4.08
CA GLU A 136 -6.53 -6.02 -2.67
C GLU A 136 -5.31 -5.49 -1.94
N CYS A 137 -5.45 -4.34 -1.29
CA CYS A 137 -4.47 -3.83 -0.34
C CYS A 137 -4.71 -4.52 0.99
N LEU A 138 -3.75 -5.33 1.39
CA LEU A 138 -3.79 -6.13 2.61
C LEU A 138 -3.52 -5.24 3.83
N GLY A 139 -2.59 -4.30 3.70
CA GLY A 139 -2.22 -3.37 4.75
C GLY A 139 -0.76 -2.98 4.63
N GLY A 140 -0.25 -2.21 5.58
CA GLY A 140 1.16 -1.83 5.58
C GLY A 140 1.77 -1.70 6.97
N GLY A 141 3.07 -1.93 7.04
CA GLY A 141 3.88 -1.84 8.26
C GLY A 141 5.12 -0.98 8.04
N GLU A 142 5.69 -0.48 9.13
CA GLU A 142 6.97 0.25 9.11
C GLU A 142 8.13 -0.74 8.97
N VAL A 143 9.05 -0.46 8.05
CA VAL A 143 10.31 -1.20 7.90
C VAL A 143 11.19 -0.84 9.09
N GLN A 144 11.40 -1.81 9.99
CA GLN A 144 12.21 -1.59 11.20
C GLN A 144 13.71 -1.82 10.96
N HIS A 145 14.04 -2.84 10.18
CA HIS A 145 15.42 -3.23 9.91
C HIS A 145 15.56 -3.71 8.47
N THR A 146 16.51 -3.11 7.75
CA THR A 146 16.87 -3.51 6.39
C THR A 146 18.19 -4.27 6.41
N ILE A 147 18.20 -5.48 5.87
CA ILE A 147 19.44 -6.26 5.69
C ILE A 147 19.91 -6.03 4.26
N SER A 148 20.98 -5.25 4.08
CA SER A 148 21.62 -5.09 2.77
C SER A 148 22.42 -6.35 2.43
N THR A 149 22.16 -6.93 1.27
CA THR A 149 23.03 -7.96 0.66
C THR A 149 23.98 -7.38 -0.39
N LEU A 150 23.97 -6.06 -0.58
CA LEU A 150 24.90 -5.35 -1.44
C LEU A 150 25.96 -4.70 -0.53
N GLU A 151 27.17 -5.22 -0.55
CA GLU A 151 28.35 -4.51 -0.07
C GLU A 151 28.61 -3.34 -1.02
N TYR A 152 28.77 -2.14 -0.47
CA TYR A 152 29.22 -0.96 -1.22
C TYR A 152 30.74 -0.81 -1.07
#